data_AF-A0A7D4BH64-F1
#
_entry.id   AF-A0A7D4BH64-F1
#
_cell.length_a   1.000
_cell.length_b   1.000
_cell.length_c   1.000
_cell.angle_alpha   90.00
_cell.angle_beta   90.00
_cell.angle_gamma   90.00
#
_symmetry.space_group_name_H-M   'P 1'
#
loop_
_entity.id
_entity.type
_entity.pdbx_description
1 polymer ?
#
loop_
_entity_poly.entity_id
_entity_poly.type
_entity_poly.pdbx_seq_one_letter_code
_entity_poly.pdbx_strand_id
1 'polypeptide(L)'
;MLFVDMLFVMVVALSFIPIMTGYCAASRGRSFWLWFALGWLLPIVSFLLLFALIARDELDPGRQLLREARQILKEAEQKTVEK
;
A
#
# COMPACT_ATOMS: atom_id res chain seq x y z
N MET A 1 14.40 -3.83 -26.13
CA MET A 1 13.29 -3.16 -26.84
C MET A 1 11.95 -3.59 -26.26
N LEU A 2 11.51 -4.84 -26.43
CA LEU A 2 10.21 -5.33 -25.94
C LEU A 2 9.84 -4.99 -24.47
N PHE A 3 10.78 -5.07 -23.53
CA PHE A 3 10.52 -4.74 -22.12
C PHE A 3 10.19 -3.25 -21.90
N VAL A 4 10.88 -2.35 -22.60
CA VAL A 4 10.66 -0.91 -22.53
C VAL A 4 9.31 -0.57 -23.15
N ASP A 5 8.98 -1.19 -24.27
CA ASP A 5 7.69 -1.01 -24.95
C ASP A 5 6.53 -1.48 -24.04
N MET A 6 6.68 -2.63 -23.38
CA MET A 6 5.69 -3.15 -22.44
C MET A 6 5.50 -2.21 -21.23
N LEU A 7 6.60 -1.72 -20.63
CA LEU A 7 6.54 -0.73 -19.55
C LEU A 7 5.83 0.55 -20.00
N PHE A 8 6.13 1.02 -21.21
CA PHE A 8 5.50 2.22 -21.75
C PHE A 8 3.99 2.04 -21.92
N VAL A 9 3.55 0.92 -22.53
CA VAL A 9 2.13 0.60 -22.68
C VAL A 9 1.44 0.53 -21.32
N MET A 10 2.07 -0.09 -20.33
CA MET A 10 1.52 -0.17 -18.97
C MET A 10 1.38 1.22 -18.33
N VAL A 11 2.39 2.08 -18.41
CA VAL A 11 2.35 3.45 -17.87
C VAL A 11 1.25 4.27 -18.56
N VAL A 12 1.14 4.16 -19.89
CA VAL A 12 0.07 4.83 -20.66
C VAL A 12 -1.30 4.33 -20.23
N ALA A 13 -1.51 3.01 -20.11
CA ALA A 13 -2.77 2.45 -19.66
C ALA A 13 -3.15 2.92 -18.24
N LEU A 14 -2.19 2.93 -17.31
CA LEU A 14 -2.39 3.41 -15.94
C LEU A 14 -2.68 4.92 -15.89
N SER A 15 -2.10 5.71 -16.80
CA SER A 15 -2.33 7.15 -16.88
C SER A 15 -3.76 7.53 -17.29
N PHE A 16 -4.53 6.61 -17.86
CA PHE A 16 -5.90 6.88 -18.31
C PHE A 16 -6.80 7.33 -17.16
N ILE A 17 -6.66 6.72 -15.98
CA ILE A 17 -7.43 7.05 -14.78
C ILE A 17 -7.19 8.51 -14.32
N PRO A 18 -5.94 8.96 -14.06
CA PRO A 18 -5.67 10.34 -13.67
C PRO A 18 -6.00 11.34 -14.79
N ILE A 19 -5.83 10.99 -16.07
CA ILE A 19 -6.23 11.83 -17.20
C ILE A 19 -7.74 12.07 -17.20
N MET A 20 -8.55 11.01 -17.10
CA MET A 20 -10.01 11.10 -17.04
C MET A 20 -10.47 11.87 -15.80
N THR A 21 -9.80 11.67 -14.66
CA THR A 21 -10.06 12.41 -13.43
C THR A 21 -9.82 13.92 -13.62
N GLY A 22 -8.68 14.28 -14.21
CA GLY A 22 -8.35 15.66 -14.55
C GLY A 22 -9.36 16.27 -15.54
N TYR A 23 -9.76 15.52 -16.57
CA TYR A 23 -10.74 15.97 -17.56
C TYR A 23 -12.11 16.23 -16.93
N CYS A 24 -12.60 15.31 -16.09
CA CYS A 24 -13.84 15.47 -15.34
C CYS A 24 -13.81 16.66 -14.38
N ALA A 25 -12.64 17.00 -13.83
CA ALA A 25 -12.49 18.19 -13.00
C ALA A 25 -12.50 19.48 -13.85
N ALA A 26 -11.79 19.47 -14.97
CA ALA A 26 -11.73 20.57 -15.92
C ALA A 26 -13.11 20.93 -16.46
N SER A 27 -13.91 19.93 -16.83
CA SER A 27 -15.29 20.12 -17.31
C SER A 27 -16.23 20.71 -16.25
N ARG A 28 -15.86 20.65 -14.97
CA ARG A 28 -16.58 21.24 -13.84
C ARG A 28 -15.98 22.56 -13.36
N GLY A 29 -15.08 23.17 -14.13
CA GLY A 29 -14.46 24.46 -13.81
C GLY A 29 -13.36 24.40 -12.75
N ARG A 30 -12.85 23.21 -12.41
CA ARG A 30 -11.69 23.03 -11.52
C ARG A 30 -10.41 22.87 -12.34
N SER A 31 -9.24 23.09 -11.72
CA SER A 31 -7.95 22.95 -12.41
C SER A 31 -7.63 21.51 -12.81
N PHE A 32 -7.47 21.25 -14.11
CA PHE A 32 -7.05 19.94 -14.65
C PHE A 32 -5.80 19.39 -13.95
N TRP A 33 -4.75 20.21 -13.87
CA TRP A 33 -3.43 19.81 -13.39
C TRP A 33 -3.43 19.38 -11.93
N LEU A 34 -4.21 20.05 -11.09
CA LEU A 34 -4.33 19.69 -9.69
C LEU A 34 -4.92 18.29 -9.53
N TRP A 35 -6.02 18.00 -10.24
CA TRP A 35 -6.72 16.73 -10.13
C TRP A 35 -5.99 15.58 -10.84
N PHE A 36 -5.30 15.87 -11.95
CA PHE A 36 -4.40 14.93 -12.61
C PHE A 36 -3.24 14.52 -11.68
N ALA A 37 -2.55 15.49 -11.08
CA ALA A 37 -1.46 15.23 -10.14
C ALA A 37 -1.97 14.47 -8.92
N LEU A 38 -3.15 14.83 -8.40
CA LEU A 38 -3.76 14.14 -7.27
C LEU A 38 -4.09 12.68 -7.59
N GLY A 39 -4.54 12.39 -8.80
CA GLY A 39 -4.79 11.02 -9.27
C GLY A 39 -3.54 10.14 -9.31
N TRP A 40 -2.36 10.72 -9.57
CA TRP A 40 -1.07 10.03 -9.45
C TRP A 40 -0.55 9.96 -8.02
N LEU A 41 -0.72 11.04 -7.26
CA LEU A 41 -0.12 11.20 -5.94
C LEU A 41 -0.82 10.34 -4.87
N LEU A 42 -2.15 10.26 -4.90
CA LEU A 42 -2.94 9.54 -3.89
C LEU A 42 -2.54 8.05 -3.76
N PRO A 43 -2.43 7.27 -4.85
CA PRO A 43 -1.99 5.88 -4.77
C PRO A 43 -0.59 5.74 -4.16
N ILE A 44 0.34 6.62 -4.53
CA ILE A 44 1.73 6.60 -4.04
C ILE A 44 1.74 6.89 -2.54
N VAL A 45 1.06 7.95 -2.10
CA VAL A 45 1.00 8.31 -0.68
C VAL A 45 0.32 7.22 0.13
N SER A 46 -0.76 6.63 -0.38
CA SER A 46 -1.45 5.50 0.26
C SER A 46 -0.51 4.31 0.48
N PHE A 47 0.26 3.95 -0.56
CA PHE A 47 1.23 2.88 -0.47
C PHE A 47 2.35 3.18 0.53
N LEU A 48 2.89 4.40 0.54
CA LEU A 48 3.90 4.81 1.50
C LEU A 48 3.36 4.78 2.94
N LEU A 49 2.11 5.16 3.15
CA LEU A 49 1.48 5.11 4.46
C LEU A 49 1.34 3.67 4.97
N LEU A 50 0.87 2.76 4.11
CA LEU A 50 0.78 1.33 4.40
C LEU A 50 2.17 0.74 4.70
N PHE A 51 3.17 1.08 3.88
CA PHE A 51 4.53 0.64 4.10
C PHE A 51 5.08 1.15 5.43
N ALA A 52 4.87 2.43 5.75
CA ALA A 52 5.29 3.01 7.03
C ALA A 52 4.58 2.35 8.22
N LEU A 53 3.29 2.03 8.09
CA LEU A 53 2.53 1.34 9.12
C LEU A 53 3.06 -0.07 9.36
N ILE A 54 3.32 -0.83 8.29
CA ILE A 54 3.90 -2.18 8.37
C ILE A 54 5.31 -2.12 8.95
N ALA A 55 6.14 -1.17 8.50
CA ALA A 55 7.49 -0.99 9.02
C ALA A 55 7.46 -0.67 10.51
N ARG A 56 6.52 0.18 10.96
CA ARG A 56 6.32 0.43 12.38
C ARG A 56 5.87 -0.80 13.14
N ASP A 57 4.92 -1.57 12.60
CA ASP A 57 4.43 -2.80 13.23
C ASP A 57 5.53 -3.85 13.40
N GLU A 58 6.45 -3.99 12.44
CA GLU A 58 7.55 -4.97 12.52
C GLU A 58 8.73 -4.46 13.36
N LEU A 59 8.93 -3.14 13.44
CA LEU A 59 9.97 -2.53 14.26
C LEU A 59 9.56 -2.35 15.74
N ASP A 60 8.30 -2.63 16.10
CA ASP A 60 7.83 -2.53 17.48
C ASP A 60 8.30 -3.74 18.31
N PRO A 61 9.27 -3.56 19.24
CA PRO A 61 9.82 -4.65 20.03
C PRO A 61 8.75 -5.35 20.88
N GLY A 62 7.67 -4.64 21.24
CA GLY A 62 6.55 -5.19 22.00
C GLY A 62 5.81 -6.29 21.24
N ARG A 63 5.77 -6.24 19.90
CA ARG A 63 5.14 -7.27 19.08
C ARG A 63 5.95 -8.56 19.06
N GLN A 64 7.28 -8.45 19.07
CA GLN A 64 8.17 -9.60 19.14
C GLN A 64 8.02 -10.33 20.48
N LEU A 65 8.01 -9.57 21.58
CA LEU A 65 7.75 -10.11 22.92
C LEU A 65 6.36 -10.76 23.04
N LEU A 66 5.33 -10.16 22.42
CA LEU A 66 3.99 -10.76 22.38
C LEU A 66 3.93 -12.04 21.52
N ARG A 67 4.69 -12.13 20.42
CA ARG A 67 4.80 -13.35 19.60
C ARG A 67 5.46 -14.47 20.42
N GLU A 68 6.56 -14.17 21.12
CA GLU A 68 7.25 -15.12 22.00
C GLU A 68 6.35 -15.58 23.16
N ALA A 69 5.71 -14.64 23.86
CA ALA A 69 4.79 -14.97 24.96
C ALA A 69 3.63 -15.87 24.50
N ARG A 70 3.09 -15.64 23.29
CA ARG A 70 2.03 -16.47 22.71
C ARG A 70 2.52 -17.87 22.35
N GLN A 71 3.77 -18.02 21.89
CA GLN A 71 4.37 -19.33 21.64
C GLN A 71 4.54 -20.11 22.95
N ILE A 72 5.09 -19.47 23.99
CA ILE A 72 5.27 -20.09 25.31
C ILE A 72 3.94 -20.57 25.88
N LEU A 73 2.88 -19.76 25.79
CA LEU A 73 1.52 -20.13 26.21
C LEU A 73 0.99 -21.35 25.45
N LYS A 74 1.19 -21.38 24.13
CA LYS A 74 0.72 -22.50 23.29
C LYS A 74 1.46 -23.80 23.59
N GLU A 75 2.76 -23.74 23.85
CA GLU A 75 3.55 -24.90 24.30
C GLU A 75 3.11 -25.38 25.68
N ALA A 76 2.79 -24.46 26.59
CA ALA A 76 2.28 -24.81 27.91
C ALA A 76 0.91 -25.49 27.83
N GLU A 77 -0.02 -24.98 27.01
CA GLU A 77 -1.31 -25.62 26.76
C GLU A 77 -1.14 -27.04 26.18
N GLN A 78 -0.26 -27.22 25.20
CA GLN A 78 0.00 -28.54 24.60
C GLN A 78 0.55 -29.55 25.62
N LYS A 79 1.50 -29.13 26.46
CA LYS A 79 2.05 -29.98 27.54
C LYS A 79 1.04 -30.32 28.63
N THR A 80 0.06 -29.45 28.87
CA THR A 80 -1.04 -29.70 29.80
C THR A 80 -2.07 -30.68 29.21
N VAL A 81 -2.27 -30.68 27.88
CA VAL A 81 -3.20 -31.60 27.21
C VAL A 81 -2.62 -33.00 27.01
N GLU A 82 -1.29 -33.15 26.88
CA GLU A 82 -0.62 -34.46 26.76
C GLU A 82 -0.44 -35.22 28.09
N LYS A 83 -0.74 -34.59 29.24
CA LYS A 83 -0.57 -35.16 30.58
C LYS A 83 -1.89 -35.61 31.18
#